data_AF-A0A7J4B1E5-F1
#
_entry.id   AF-A0A7J4B1E5-F1
#
_cell.length_a   1.000
_cell.length_b   1.000
_cell.length_c   1.000
_cell.angle_alpha   90.00
_cell.angle_beta   90.00
_cell.angle_gamma   90.00
#
_symmetry.space_group_name_H-M   'P 1'
#
loop_
_entity.id
_entity.type
_entity.pdbx_description
1 polymer ?
#
loop_
_entity_poly.entity_id
_entity_poly.type
_entity_poly.pdbx_seq_one_letter_code
_entity_poly.pdbx_strand_id
1 'polypeptide(L)' 'MIVLSEALELSGFEIVECRKRFLPYSIKSKLPKATWLVKLYLMIPFMHKFIGKQAFIYARKK' A
#
# COMPACT_ATOMS: atom_id res chain seq x y z
N MET A 1 10.06 5.66 -2.10
CA MET A 1 9.16 5.89 -0.94
C MET A 1 9.48 7.21 -0.28
N ILE A 2 10.71 7.42 0.18
CA ILE A 2 11.18 8.67 0.82
C ILE A 2 10.85 9.90 -0.05
N VAL A 3 11.16 9.84 -1.35
CA VAL A 3 10.86 10.94 -2.30
C VAL A 3 9.36 11.25 -2.43
N LEU A 4 8.48 10.23 -2.35
CA LEU A 4 7.03 10.44 -2.49
C LEU A 4 6.41 11.00 -1.21
N SER A 5 6.92 10.58 -0.04
CA SER A 5 6.57 11.18 1.23
C SER A 5 6.96 12.66 1.27
N GLU A 6 8.21 12.99 0.94
CA GLU A 6 8.68 14.38 0.94
C GLU A 6 7.88 15.27 -0.02
N ALA A 7 7.54 14.76 -1.21
CA ALA A 7 6.69 15.49 -2.15
C ALA A 7 5.26 15.77 -1.60
N LEU A 8 4.69 14.83 -0.85
CA LEU A 8 3.38 15.01 -0.20
C LEU A 8 3.46 16.05 0.93
N GLU A 9 4.52 16.01 1.74
CA GLU A 9 4.75 17.01 2.79
C GLU A 9 4.93 18.42 2.22
N LEU A 10 5.73 18.55 1.16
CA LEU A 10 5.91 19.83 0.44
C LEU A 10 4.61 20.32 -0.22
N SER A 11 3.73 19.41 -0.60
CA SER A 11 2.41 19.74 -1.15
C SER A 11 1.37 20.13 -0.09
N GLY A 12 1.77 20.21 1.19
CA GLY A 12 0.89 20.59 2.30
C GLY A 12 0.05 19.45 2.87
N PHE A 13 0.42 18.21 2.61
CA PHE A 13 -0.20 17.04 3.22
C PHE A 13 0.61 16.56 4.43
N GLU A 14 -0.08 16.09 5.46
CA GLU A 14 0.54 15.44 6.61
C GLU A 14 0.53 13.92 6.38
N ILE A 15 1.69 13.29 6.47
CA ILE A 15 1.80 11.83 6.32
C ILE A 15 1.40 11.17 7.63
N VAL A 16 0.28 10.44 7.59
CA VAL A 16 -0.23 9.71 8.76
C VAL A 16 0.34 8.29 8.80
N GLU A 17 0.51 7.64 7.65
CA GLU A 17 1.03 6.27 7.59
C GLU A 17 1.77 5.98 6.29
N CYS A 18 2.87 5.21 6.38
CA CYS A 18 3.70 4.85 5.23
C CYS A 18 4.17 3.38 5.33
N ARG A 19 3.64 2.50 4.48
CA ARG A 19 3.94 1.05 4.44
C ARG A 19 4.64 0.64 3.15
N LYS A 20 5.88 0.15 3.27
CA LYS A 20 6.76 -0.25 2.13
C LYS A 20 6.25 -1.44 1.31
N ARG A 21 5.49 -2.35 1.92
CA ARG A 21 5.11 -3.65 1.34
C ARG A 21 3.67 -3.99 1.73
N PHE A 22 2.72 -3.23 1.21
CA PHE A 22 1.32 -3.37 1.62
C PHE A 22 0.56 -4.32 0.69
N LEU A 23 0.62 -4.10 -0.62
CA LEU A 23 -0.20 -4.86 -1.59
C LEU A 23 0.65 -5.74 -2.52
N PRO A 24 0.12 -6.92 -2.92
CA PRO A 24 0.71 -7.70 -4.00
C PRO A 24 0.59 -6.92 -5.31
N TYR A 25 1.63 -6.93 -6.15
CA TYR A 25 1.64 -6.33 -7.50
C TYR A 25 0.50 -6.83 -8.42
N SER A 26 -0.20 -7.87 -7.99
CA SER A 26 -1.20 -8.57 -8.75
C SER A 26 -2.45 -7.72 -9.05
N ILE A 27 -2.75 -6.62 -8.35
CA ILE A 27 -4.03 -5.88 -8.51
C ILE A 27 -4.27 -5.34 -9.95
N LYS A 28 -3.23 -5.20 -10.77
CA LYS A 28 -3.29 -4.58 -12.11
C LYS A 28 -3.68 -5.51 -13.28
N SER A 29 -4.41 -6.60 -13.06
CA SER A 29 -4.85 -7.51 -14.15
C SER A 29 -6.38 -7.61 -14.23
N LYS A 30 -6.89 -7.61 -15.46
CA LYS A 30 -8.28 -7.67 -15.94
C LYS A 30 -9.08 -8.92 -15.51
N LEU A 31 -8.57 -9.71 -14.57
CA LEU A 31 -9.16 -10.95 -14.09
C LEU A 31 -9.80 -10.76 -12.72
N PRO A 32 -10.88 -11.50 -12.40
CA PRO A 32 -11.52 -11.45 -11.10
C PRO A 32 -10.54 -12.06 -10.08
N LYS A 33 -9.73 -11.20 -9.46
CA LYS A 33 -8.83 -11.62 -8.39
C LYS A 33 -9.69 -11.89 -7.18
N ALA A 34 -10.15 -13.14 -7.08
CA ALA A 34 -10.64 -13.81 -5.89
C ALA A 34 -10.59 -12.88 -4.67
N THR A 35 -11.63 -12.07 -4.46
CA THR A 35 -11.65 -11.04 -3.41
C THR A 35 -11.44 -11.66 -2.04
N TRP A 36 -11.84 -12.93 -1.89
CA TRP A 36 -11.58 -13.77 -0.72
C TRP A 36 -10.10 -14.04 -0.47
N LEU A 37 -9.29 -14.22 -1.51
CA LEU A 37 -7.84 -14.43 -1.39
C LEU A 37 -7.14 -13.14 -0.98
N VAL A 38 -7.62 -11.98 -1.45
CA VAL A 38 -7.15 -10.66 -0.98
C VAL A 38 -7.52 -10.45 0.48
N LYS A 39 -8.75 -10.81 0.90
CA LYS A 39 -9.17 -10.75 2.31
C LYS A 39 -8.29 -11.65 3.19
N LEU A 40 -8.09 -12.91 2.81
CA LEU A 40 -7.23 -13.85 3.53
C LEU A 40 -5.78 -13.34 3.60
N TYR A 41 -5.29 -12.78 2.49
CA TYR A 41 -3.97 -12.14 2.43
C TYR A 41 -3.88 -10.95 3.41
N LEU A 42 -4.89 -10.07 3.46
CA LEU A 42 -4.92 -8.94 4.38
C LEU A 42 -4.95 -9.38 5.85
N MET A 43 -5.58 -10.52 6.16
CA MET A 43 -5.61 -11.10 7.51
C MET A 43 -4.27 -11.69 7.97
N ILE A 44 -3.34 -11.97 7.06
CA ILE A 44 -2.02 -12.55 7.38
C ILE A 44 -0.93 -11.48 7.22
N PRO A 45 -0.64 -10.67 8.26
CA PRO A 45 0.32 -9.56 8.19
C PRO A 45 1.75 -10.03 7.87
N PHE A 46 2.11 -11.26 8.22
CA PHE A 46 3.42 -11.84 7.90
C PHE A 46 3.65 -11.98 6.39
N MET A 47 2.60 -12.34 5.63
CA MET A 47 2.65 -12.47 4.18
C MET A 47 2.89 -11.13 3.48
N HIS A 48 2.54 -10.01 4.11
CA HIS A 48 2.77 -8.67 3.56
C HIS A 48 4.26 -8.37 3.37
N LYS A 49 5.11 -8.88 4.26
CA LYS A 49 6.57 -8.68 4.18
C LYS A 49 7.21 -9.40 2.98
N PHE A 50 6.63 -10.51 2.53
CA PHE A 50 7.16 -11.35 1.44
C PHE A 50 6.52 -11.07 0.09
N ILE A 51 5.21 -10.82 0.06
CA ILE A 51 4.42 -10.68 -1.18
C ILE A 51 4.12 -9.21 -1.50
N GLY A 52 4.14 -8.33 -0.49
CA GLY A 52 3.92 -6.90 -0.67
C GLY A 52 5.02 -6.29 -1.55
N LYS A 53 4.66 -5.97 -2.79
CA LYS A 53 5.53 -5.30 -3.77
C LYS A 53 5.10 -3.86 -4.06
N GLN A 54 3.97 -3.43 -3.49
CA GLN A 54 3.46 -2.06 -3.60
C GLN A 54 3.57 -1.32 -2.27
N ALA A 55 3.96 -0.05 -2.37
CA ALA A 55 3.95 0.91 -1.28
C ALA A 55 2.54 1.46 -1.06
N PHE A 56 2.16 1.68 0.20
CA PHE A 56 0.94 2.39 0.58
C PHE A 56 1.33 3.60 1.42
N ILE A 57 0.78 4.76 1.08
CA ILE A 57 0.98 6.02 1.82
C ILE A 57 -0.41 6.60 2.08
N TYR A 58 -0.72 6.85 3.34
CA TYR A 58 -1.90 7.56 3.77
C TYR A 58 -1.47 8.95 4.25
N ALA A 59 -1.94 9.98 3.56
CA ALA A 59 -1.67 11.37 3.88
C ALA A 59 -3.00 12.13 4.00
N ARG A 60 -3.07 13.04 4.97
CA ARG A 60 -4.23 13.90 5.23
C ARG A 60 -3.90 15.31 4.79
N LYS A 61 -4.83 15.96 4.08
CA LYS A 61 -4.69 17.38 3.77
C LYS A 61 -4.86 18.18 5.07
N LYS A 62 -3.93 19.07 5.36
CA LYS A 62 -4.08 20.06 6.44
C LYS A 62 -5.20 21.04 6.13
#